data_AF-A0A1S1YVY0-F1
#
_entry.id   AF-A0A1S1YVY0-F1
#
_cell.length_a   1.000
_cell.length_b   1.000
_cell.length_c   1.000
_cell.angle_alpha   90.00
_cell.angle_beta   90.00
_cell.angle_gamma   90.00
#
_symmetry.space_group_name_H-M   'P 1'
#
loop_
_entity.id
_entity.type
_entity.pdbx_description
1 polymer ?
#
loop_
_entity_poly.entity_id
_entity_poly.type
_entity_poly.pdbx_seq_one_letter_code
_entity_poly.pdbx_strand_id
1 'polypeptide(L)'
;MKIILSMKTNYLFYSILMMLCIVHSSIGQSWQELLKEELSSNDTNVVSLDSVIVNQNDENGFFLAKLDSNDLTLDTLISKDSLQLVPPLKSIHSSLAQSKKQGIYSTISKSPLPYTLNDKAYVFGWHPHWMKEAYKAYQFQLLSGISYFSYELNPLNGGYKTIHDWSTTSLIDSAKVYECEVFLSVTNFGYHNNKVFLDNKKNQQLHFFQEITRLIKERGANGVTIDFEMIPKGYDQSFSNFIIQLSTYLKTYDSNYKVNLALPVVDFNQSFEVDKWHQYVDLFFIMGYDFFGSKSEIAGPIAPLQTGDIWGSYHVEGSVLSYIAKQIPTKKIILGLPMYGRTWTTEQLTIPSKVKQFVTHQTLGQILDKHQASIIQFDPISKSNYVCLKNSDGEFEQTWFDGVESLQLKVDFIKKMKLRGVGLWALGYNNGRNEIWELIGQNFGQQEDSVVLASTPSSFISLGNFKRWSRYAFTIMQDPSRLWRNPRPLFMIMSGIIGLNVMLLLLLFRFRCVFKSKGKLNIRMLYFLVVGLSVFVFNILFQWINWRQALLFFGGLLIGGVFIYLWSYKMMVKKELP
;
A
#
# COMPACT_ATOMS: atom_id res chain seq x y z
N MET A 1 -26.82 62.21 -25.11
CA MET A 1 -27.57 61.02 -24.66
C MET A 1 -26.88 59.78 -25.23
N LYS A 2 -26.28 58.98 -24.32
CA LYS A 2 -25.73 57.60 -24.46
C LYS A 2 -25.11 57.13 -25.78
N ILE A 3 -23.79 56.91 -25.73
CA ILE A 3 -22.97 56.19 -26.72
C ILE A 3 -22.95 54.70 -26.39
N ILE A 4 -23.21 53.89 -27.42
CA ILE A 4 -22.98 52.45 -27.52
C ILE A 4 -21.57 52.26 -28.10
N LEU A 5 -20.68 51.51 -27.45
CA LEU A 5 -19.76 50.52 -28.06
C LEU A 5 -18.65 50.02 -27.09
N SER A 6 -18.30 48.74 -27.27
CA SER A 6 -17.02 48.09 -26.94
C SER A 6 -16.92 47.29 -25.62
N MET A 7 -17.34 46.02 -25.69
CA MET A 7 -16.74 44.92 -24.92
C MET A 7 -15.73 44.20 -25.81
N LYS A 8 -14.43 44.37 -25.57
CA LYS A 8 -13.33 43.44 -25.93
C LYS A 8 -11.98 44.06 -25.56
N THR A 9 -11.43 43.66 -24.40
CA THR A 9 -10.00 43.51 -24.07
C THR A 9 -9.87 43.48 -22.54
N ASN A 10 -9.60 42.32 -21.93
CA ASN A 10 -9.02 42.26 -20.58
C ASN A 10 -8.48 40.88 -20.13
N TYR A 11 -8.43 39.86 -21.00
CA TYR A 11 -7.86 38.55 -20.61
C TYR A 11 -6.33 38.46 -20.72
N LEU A 12 -5.69 39.29 -21.54
CA LEU A 12 -4.22 39.26 -21.70
C LEU A 12 -3.46 39.97 -20.57
N PHE A 13 -4.13 40.92 -19.88
CA PHE A 13 -3.53 41.71 -18.80
C PHE A 13 -3.44 40.89 -17.49
N TYR A 14 -4.45 40.07 -17.20
CA TYR A 14 -4.46 39.18 -16.04
C TYR A 14 -3.47 38.01 -16.16
N SER A 15 -3.23 37.50 -17.37
CA SER A 15 -2.24 36.43 -17.59
C SER A 15 -0.78 36.89 -17.42
N ILE A 16 -0.48 38.16 -17.71
CA ILE A 16 0.87 38.72 -17.54
C ILE A 16 1.12 39.09 -16.07
N LEU A 17 0.10 39.57 -15.36
CA LEU A 17 0.19 39.84 -13.91
C LEU A 17 0.40 38.55 -13.10
N MET A 18 -0.24 37.45 -13.49
CA MET A 18 -0.09 36.16 -12.81
C MET A 18 1.29 35.51 -13.08
N MET A 19 1.91 35.75 -14.25
CA MET A 19 3.28 35.32 -14.52
C MET A 19 4.34 36.12 -13.76
N LEU A 20 4.10 37.41 -13.48
CA LEU A 20 5.02 38.24 -12.69
C LEU A 20 4.96 37.94 -11.18
N CYS A 21 3.84 37.42 -10.66
CA CYS A 21 3.74 36.94 -9.28
C CYS A 21 4.44 35.59 -9.02
N ILE A 22 4.77 34.82 -10.07
CA ILE A 22 5.44 33.51 -9.95
C ILE A 22 6.98 33.63 -9.97
N VAL A 23 7.53 34.81 -10.23
CA VAL A 23 8.99 35.06 -10.27
C VAL A 23 9.49 35.86 -9.04
N HIS A 24 8.68 36.03 -7.99
CA HIS A 24 9.08 36.80 -6.79
C HIS A 24 8.76 36.19 -5.42
N SER A 25 8.70 34.87 -5.30
CA SER A 25 8.59 34.19 -3.98
C SER A 25 9.82 33.34 -3.62
N SER A 26 11.00 33.79 -4.02
CA SER A 26 12.27 33.36 -3.42
C SER A 26 12.94 34.58 -2.82
N ILE A 27 12.76 34.80 -1.50
CA ILE A 27 13.62 35.54 -0.54
C ILE A 27 12.79 35.85 0.73
N GLY A 28 13.33 35.52 1.91
CA GLY A 28 13.00 36.09 3.25
C GLY A 28 11.84 35.41 4.00
N GLN A 29 12.08 34.58 5.03
CA GLN A 29 12.27 34.94 6.46
C GLN A 29 11.04 35.53 7.18
N SER A 30 10.76 34.93 8.34
CA SER A 30 9.89 35.30 9.47
C SER A 30 8.36 35.37 9.28
N TRP A 31 7.67 34.32 9.72
CA TRP A 31 6.22 34.31 9.99
C TRP A 31 5.90 33.70 11.38
N GLN A 32 6.70 34.05 12.39
CA GLN A 32 6.44 33.67 13.80
C GLN A 32 5.98 34.84 14.70
N GLU A 33 5.66 36.02 14.17
CA GLU A 33 5.30 37.19 15.01
C GLU A 33 3.93 37.85 14.72
N LEU A 34 3.02 37.20 13.97
CA LEU A 34 1.70 37.80 13.65
C LEU A 34 0.48 37.01 14.17
N LEU A 35 0.64 36.20 15.23
CA LEU A 35 -0.46 35.50 15.90
C LEU A 35 -0.39 35.57 17.45
N LYS A 36 0.23 36.62 18.00
CA LYS A 36 0.20 36.94 19.43
C LYS A 36 -0.17 38.41 19.62
N GLU A 37 -1.45 38.74 19.42
CA GLU A 37 -2.11 39.90 20.03
C GLU A 37 -3.58 39.92 19.58
N GLU A 38 -4.40 39.10 20.25
CA GLU A 38 -5.82 39.38 20.50
C GLU A 38 -6.38 38.23 21.34
N LEU A 39 -7.12 38.56 22.41
CA LEU A 39 -7.68 37.68 23.45
C LEU A 39 -6.80 37.49 24.70
N SER A 40 -6.38 38.60 25.30
CA SER A 40 -6.27 38.72 26.76
C SER A 40 -7.26 39.77 27.26
N SER A 41 -8.41 39.35 27.78
CA SER A 41 -9.17 40.04 28.85
C SER A 41 -10.54 39.37 29.04
N ASN A 42 -10.67 38.51 30.05
CA ASN A 42 -11.57 38.75 31.19
C ASN A 42 -11.90 37.45 31.94
N ASP A 43 -11.53 37.50 33.22
CA ASP A 43 -12.29 37.10 34.39
C ASP A 43 -12.68 35.63 34.58
N THR A 44 -11.85 34.99 35.40
CA THR A 44 -12.22 34.31 36.66
C THR A 44 -13.73 34.16 36.95
N ASN A 45 -14.16 32.91 37.12
CA ASN A 45 -14.93 32.51 38.29
C ASN A 45 -14.84 31.01 38.54
N VAL A 46 -14.22 30.70 39.68
CA VAL A 46 -14.31 29.42 40.41
C VAL A 46 -15.60 29.45 41.21
N VAL A 47 -16.49 28.46 41.05
CA VAL A 47 -17.41 28.03 42.11
C VAL A 47 -17.64 26.52 41.97
N SER A 48 -17.41 25.81 43.07
CA SER A 48 -17.80 24.43 43.32
C SER A 48 -19.05 24.37 44.21
N LEU A 49 -19.68 23.19 44.17
CA LEU A 49 -20.51 22.52 45.18
C LEU A 49 -22.05 22.76 45.25
N ASP A 50 -22.71 21.60 45.15
CA ASP A 50 -23.86 21.09 45.93
C ASP A 50 -25.32 21.46 45.62
N SER A 51 -26.07 20.42 45.21
CA SER A 51 -27.31 19.89 45.84
C SER A 51 -27.94 18.83 44.90
N VAL A 52 -27.84 17.54 45.19
CA VAL A 52 -28.77 16.69 45.97
C VAL A 52 -30.24 16.79 45.54
N ILE A 53 -30.72 15.78 44.81
CA ILE A 53 -32.00 15.11 45.09
C ILE A 53 -31.79 13.59 45.01
N VAL A 54 -31.97 12.94 46.15
CA VAL A 54 -32.05 11.49 46.35
C VAL A 54 -33.53 11.10 46.36
N ASN A 55 -33.87 10.00 45.70
CA ASN A 55 -35.02 9.15 46.04
C ASN A 55 -34.65 7.73 45.57
N GLN A 56 -33.98 6.92 46.41
CA GLN A 56 -34.51 5.93 47.36
C GLN A 56 -35.35 4.80 46.73
N ASN A 57 -34.75 3.61 46.79
CA ASN A 57 -35.26 2.23 46.91
C ASN A 57 -34.32 1.33 46.10
N ASP A 58 -33.59 0.34 46.60
CA ASP A 58 -33.53 -0.29 47.90
C ASP A 58 -32.15 -1.01 48.06
N GLU A 59 -31.71 -1.06 49.31
CA GLU A 59 -30.95 -2.12 49.97
C GLU A 59 -29.44 -2.36 49.70
N ASN A 60 -28.72 -2.14 50.82
CA ASN A 60 -27.49 -2.81 51.31
C ASN A 60 -26.13 -2.13 51.10
N GLY A 61 -25.86 -1.16 51.99
CA GLY A 61 -24.99 -1.47 53.14
C GLY A 61 -23.49 -1.15 53.03
N PHE A 62 -23.13 -0.02 53.64
CA PHE A 62 -21.81 0.54 53.93
C PHE A 62 -20.79 -0.41 54.62
N PHE A 63 -19.48 -0.16 54.48
CA PHE A 63 -18.64 0.49 55.51
C PHE A 63 -17.17 0.71 55.06
N LEU A 64 -16.63 1.84 55.54
CA LEU A 64 -15.26 2.37 55.39
C LEU A 64 -14.18 1.44 55.99
N ALA A 65 -12.98 1.45 55.41
CA ALA A 65 -11.76 1.14 56.18
C ALA A 65 -10.54 1.95 55.70
N LYS A 66 -9.87 2.48 56.71
CA LYS A 66 -8.73 3.39 56.77
C LYS A 66 -7.43 2.62 56.45
N LEU A 67 -6.52 3.22 55.68
CA LEU A 67 -5.18 2.70 55.43
C LEU A 67 -4.27 3.00 56.64
N ASP A 68 -3.65 1.97 57.19
CA ASP A 68 -2.46 2.09 58.03
C ASP A 68 -1.39 1.09 57.55
N SER A 69 -0.15 1.53 57.72
CA SER A 69 1.10 1.05 57.14
C SER A 69 1.69 -0.22 57.77
N ASN A 70 2.55 -0.89 56.98
CA ASN A 70 3.58 -1.89 57.32
C ASN A 70 3.13 -3.36 57.41
N ASP A 71 3.43 -4.13 56.35
CA ASP A 71 4.44 -5.21 56.37
C ASP A 71 4.27 -6.14 55.16
N LEU A 72 5.41 -6.40 54.50
CA LEU A 72 5.56 -7.36 53.40
C LEU A 72 5.55 -8.79 53.94
N THR A 73 4.96 -9.73 53.20
CA THR A 73 5.66 -10.95 52.74
C THR A 73 4.81 -11.78 51.77
N LEU A 74 5.54 -12.54 50.95
CA LEU A 74 5.15 -13.32 49.80
C LEU A 74 4.51 -14.66 50.20
N ASP A 75 3.72 -15.22 49.27
CA ASP A 75 3.24 -16.60 49.16
C ASP A 75 1.84 -16.99 49.71
N THR A 76 0.91 -17.01 48.75
CA THR A 76 -0.19 -17.98 48.53
C THR A 76 -1.22 -18.22 49.62
N LEU A 77 -2.44 -17.73 49.36
CA LEU A 77 -3.66 -18.53 49.47
C LEU A 77 -4.66 -18.15 48.37
N ILE A 78 -5.05 -19.18 47.63
CA ILE A 78 -6.04 -19.23 46.56
C ILE A 78 -7.45 -19.14 47.19
N SER A 79 -8.33 -18.28 46.66
CA SER A 79 -9.67 -18.71 46.19
C SER A 79 -10.49 -17.56 45.61
N LYS A 80 -11.08 -17.85 44.44
CA LYS A 80 -12.38 -17.43 43.91
C LYS A 80 -13.05 -16.22 44.58
N ASP A 81 -13.03 -15.08 43.89
CA ASP A 81 -14.22 -14.35 43.44
C ASP A 81 -13.83 -12.93 43.02
N SER A 82 -13.61 -12.74 41.71
CA SER A 82 -13.62 -11.42 41.04
C SER A 82 -13.52 -11.58 39.52
N LEU A 83 -14.51 -12.28 38.95
CA LEU A 83 -14.97 -12.05 37.59
C LEU A 83 -16.37 -11.45 37.71
N GLN A 84 -16.49 -10.12 37.64
CA GLN A 84 -17.74 -9.46 37.29
C GLN A 84 -17.45 -8.57 36.08
N LEU A 85 -17.85 -9.04 34.90
CA LEU A 85 -19.16 -8.75 34.28
C LEU A 85 -19.23 -7.29 33.86
N VAL A 86 -18.58 -7.02 32.71
CA VAL A 86 -18.98 -5.93 31.83
C VAL A 86 -20.44 -6.18 31.44
N PRO A 87 -21.35 -5.21 31.56
CA PRO A 87 -22.77 -5.43 31.26
C PRO A 87 -22.95 -5.88 29.80
N PRO A 88 -23.91 -6.77 29.50
CA PRO A 88 -24.14 -7.23 28.15
C PRO A 88 -24.54 -6.03 27.29
N LEU A 89 -23.80 -5.84 26.19
CA LEU A 89 -24.17 -4.95 25.09
C LEU A 89 -25.57 -5.34 24.62
N LYS A 90 -26.60 -4.63 25.11
CA LYS A 90 -27.96 -4.73 24.62
C LYS A 90 -28.02 -4.21 23.18
N SER A 91 -28.12 -5.16 22.26
CA SER A 91 -28.81 -5.11 20.97
C SER A 91 -28.55 -3.91 20.05
N ILE A 92 -27.50 -4.02 19.23
CA ILE A 92 -27.52 -3.51 17.84
C ILE A 92 -27.36 -4.66 16.82
N HIS A 93 -27.14 -5.90 17.27
CA HIS A 93 -27.00 -7.07 16.41
C HIS A 93 -28.28 -7.90 16.32
N SER A 94 -29.23 -7.49 15.48
CA SER A 94 -30.26 -8.45 15.00
C SER A 94 -30.96 -8.11 13.68
N SER A 95 -30.74 -6.96 13.05
CA SER A 95 -31.38 -6.67 11.74
C SER A 95 -30.45 -6.72 10.52
N LEU A 96 -29.13 -6.78 10.72
CA LEU A 96 -28.14 -6.82 9.63
C LEU A 96 -27.48 -8.19 9.38
N ALA A 97 -27.59 -9.13 10.34
CA ALA A 97 -26.83 -10.38 10.30
C ALA A 97 -27.42 -11.44 9.34
N GLN A 98 -28.71 -11.38 9.03
CA GLN A 98 -29.39 -12.40 8.21
C GLN A 98 -29.53 -12.00 6.74
N SER A 99 -29.58 -10.70 6.41
CA SER A 99 -29.69 -10.23 5.01
C SER A 99 -28.35 -9.95 4.32
N LYS A 100 -27.22 -9.87 5.05
CA LYS A 100 -25.89 -9.60 4.48
C LYS A 100 -25.02 -10.83 4.17
N LYS A 101 -25.32 -12.03 4.68
CA LYS A 101 -24.44 -13.20 4.48
C LYS A 101 -24.23 -13.59 3.00
N GLN A 102 -25.18 -13.28 2.11
CA GLN A 102 -25.02 -13.52 0.67
C GLN A 102 -24.29 -12.37 -0.08
N GLY A 103 -24.18 -11.17 0.49
CA GLY A 103 -23.63 -9.99 -0.18
C GLY A 103 -22.14 -9.73 0.04
N ILE A 104 -21.53 -10.32 1.08
CA ILE A 104 -20.15 -9.99 1.52
C ILE A 104 -19.06 -10.48 0.56
N TYR A 105 -19.32 -11.51 -0.27
CA TYR A 105 -18.28 -12.20 -1.05
C TYR A 105 -18.41 -12.08 -2.58
N SER A 106 -18.98 -10.98 -3.11
CA SER A 106 -19.50 -11.00 -4.49
C SER A 106 -18.97 -9.97 -5.50
N THR A 107 -17.96 -9.14 -5.19
CA THR A 107 -17.50 -8.12 -6.15
C THR A 107 -16.01 -8.20 -6.45
N ILE A 108 -15.66 -8.94 -7.50
CA ILE A 108 -14.42 -8.71 -8.25
C ILE A 108 -14.64 -7.41 -9.03
N SER A 109 -14.11 -6.30 -8.53
CA SER A 109 -14.14 -5.02 -9.25
C SER A 109 -12.74 -4.42 -9.26
N LYS A 110 -12.22 -4.16 -10.46
CA LYS A 110 -10.92 -3.53 -10.68
C LYS A 110 -10.94 -2.02 -10.49
N SER A 111 -12.10 -1.44 -10.21
CA SER A 111 -12.22 0.00 -9.98
C SER A 111 -11.66 0.37 -8.60
N PRO A 112 -11.01 1.54 -8.48
CA PRO A 112 -10.64 2.07 -7.19
C PRO A 112 -11.87 2.18 -6.28
N LEU A 113 -11.72 1.75 -5.02
CA LEU A 113 -12.74 1.96 -4.00
C LEU A 113 -12.78 3.45 -3.59
N PRO A 114 -13.94 3.97 -3.11
CA PRO A 114 -14.13 5.38 -2.76
C PRO A 114 -13.50 5.74 -1.39
N TYR A 115 -12.29 5.25 -1.15
CA TYR A 115 -11.53 5.46 0.07
C TYR A 115 -10.10 5.86 -0.28
N THR A 116 -9.58 6.85 0.46
CA THR A 116 -8.14 7.14 0.52
C THR A 116 -7.65 6.87 1.93
N LEU A 117 -6.38 6.50 2.10
CA LEU A 117 -5.87 6.18 3.43
C LEU A 117 -5.82 7.43 4.33
N ASN A 118 -6.21 7.28 5.60
CA ASN A 118 -6.01 8.32 6.61
C ASN A 118 -4.53 8.43 6.99
N ASP A 119 -3.98 9.64 7.07
CA ASP A 119 -2.57 9.91 7.40
C ASP A 119 -2.08 9.27 8.72
N LYS A 120 -3.01 9.02 9.66
CA LYS A 120 -2.68 8.39 10.95
C LYS A 120 -2.61 6.87 10.87
N ALA A 121 -3.24 6.26 9.86
CA ALA A 121 -3.26 4.82 9.67
C ALA A 121 -1.97 4.33 8.97
N TYR A 122 -1.62 3.06 9.22
CA TYR A 122 -0.56 2.40 8.49
C TYR A 122 -1.02 1.04 7.99
N VAL A 123 -1.17 0.90 6.68
CA VAL A 123 -1.56 -0.37 6.04
C VAL A 123 -0.38 -0.86 5.23
N PHE A 124 0.06 -2.07 5.51
CA PHE A 124 1.21 -2.70 4.89
C PHE A 124 0.82 -4.01 4.23
N GLY A 125 1.54 -4.42 3.18
CA GLY A 125 1.35 -5.75 2.62
C GLY A 125 2.62 -6.31 1.98
N TRP A 126 2.68 -7.63 1.91
CA TRP A 126 3.75 -8.31 1.19
C TRP A 126 3.24 -8.76 -0.17
N HIS A 127 4.00 -8.49 -1.21
CA HIS A 127 3.81 -9.03 -2.54
C HIS A 127 4.85 -10.13 -2.79
N PRO A 128 4.45 -11.40 -2.75
CA PRO A 128 5.31 -12.49 -3.14
C PRO A 128 5.55 -12.51 -4.64
N HIS A 129 6.79 -12.75 -5.06
CA HIS A 129 7.17 -12.84 -6.47
C HIS A 129 6.31 -13.86 -7.26
N TRP A 130 5.85 -14.94 -6.60
CA TRP A 130 4.96 -15.92 -7.24
C TRP A 130 3.57 -15.38 -7.57
N MET A 131 3.17 -14.23 -7.00
CA MET A 131 1.90 -13.57 -7.33
C MET A 131 1.94 -12.78 -8.64
N LYS A 132 3.12 -12.59 -9.24
CA LYS A 132 3.30 -12.01 -10.58
C LYS A 132 2.44 -10.75 -10.76
N GLU A 133 1.52 -10.75 -11.72
CA GLU A 133 0.71 -9.60 -12.11
C GLU A 133 -0.50 -9.33 -11.19
N ALA A 134 -0.68 -10.06 -10.07
CA ALA A 134 -1.79 -9.86 -9.14
C ALA A 134 -1.84 -8.42 -8.60
N TYR A 135 -0.72 -7.71 -8.60
CA TYR A 135 -0.65 -6.31 -8.17
C TYR A 135 -1.52 -5.34 -8.95
N LYS A 136 -1.92 -5.70 -10.17
CA LYS A 136 -2.86 -4.90 -10.98
C LYS A 136 -4.24 -4.77 -10.36
N ALA A 137 -4.56 -5.62 -9.37
CA ALA A 137 -5.82 -5.57 -8.62
C ALA A 137 -5.66 -4.97 -7.21
N TYR A 138 -4.48 -4.45 -6.85
CA TYR A 138 -4.27 -3.86 -5.52
C TYR A 138 -4.87 -2.46 -5.46
N GLN A 139 -5.44 -2.12 -4.30
CA GLN A 139 -5.92 -0.77 -4.00
C GLN A 139 -4.76 0.03 -3.39
N PHE A 140 -3.80 0.44 -4.21
CA PHE A 140 -2.57 1.11 -3.75
C PHE A 140 -2.83 2.39 -2.95
N GLN A 141 -3.95 3.09 -3.21
CA GLN A 141 -4.38 4.26 -2.43
C GLN A 141 -4.74 3.94 -0.97
N LEU A 142 -4.85 2.65 -0.63
CA LEU A 142 -5.08 2.15 0.73
C LEU A 142 -3.83 1.51 1.34
N LEU A 143 -2.66 1.63 0.70
CA LEU A 143 -1.40 1.07 1.20
C LEU A 143 -0.41 2.18 1.56
N SER A 144 0.04 2.21 2.82
CA SER A 144 1.18 3.04 3.25
C SER A 144 2.51 2.48 2.76
N GLY A 145 2.63 1.15 2.76
CA GLY A 145 3.84 0.48 2.32
C GLY A 145 3.62 -0.92 1.78
N ILE A 146 4.56 -1.38 0.97
CA ILE A 146 4.57 -2.70 0.37
C ILE A 146 5.97 -3.29 0.42
N SER A 147 6.08 -4.56 0.79
CA SER A 147 7.33 -5.31 0.72
C SER A 147 7.29 -6.31 -0.42
N TYR A 148 8.27 -6.23 -1.31
CA TYR A 148 8.46 -7.24 -2.35
C TYR A 148 9.23 -8.44 -1.78
N PHE A 149 8.67 -9.63 -1.95
CA PHE A 149 9.21 -10.87 -1.39
C PHE A 149 9.78 -11.79 -2.49
N SER A 150 11.10 -12.01 -2.58
CA SER A 150 12.16 -11.54 -1.66
C SER A 150 13.57 -11.51 -2.27
N TYR A 151 14.49 -10.87 -1.55
CA TYR A 151 15.92 -11.17 -1.57
C TYR A 151 16.15 -12.42 -0.72
N GLU A 152 16.53 -13.53 -1.35
CA GLU A 152 16.87 -14.77 -0.63
C GLU A 152 18.35 -14.79 -0.28
N LEU A 153 18.69 -14.64 1.00
CA LEU A 153 20.08 -14.55 1.43
C LEU A 153 20.87 -15.82 1.12
N ASN A 154 22.08 -15.64 0.60
CA ASN A 154 23.11 -16.68 0.60
C ASN A 154 23.96 -16.52 1.89
N PRO A 155 23.78 -17.40 2.89
CA PRO A 155 24.43 -17.24 4.19
C PRO A 155 25.95 -17.41 4.12
N LEU A 156 26.49 -18.02 3.05
CA LEU A 156 27.92 -18.30 2.90
C LEU A 156 28.74 -17.10 2.45
N ASN A 157 28.12 -16.11 1.81
CA ASN A 157 28.84 -14.98 1.24
C ASN A 157 28.15 -13.61 1.44
N GLY A 158 26.93 -13.58 1.99
CA GLY A 158 26.16 -12.35 2.21
C GLY A 158 25.42 -11.82 0.97
N GLY A 159 25.70 -12.34 -0.23
CA GLY A 159 24.93 -12.02 -1.43
C GLY A 159 23.54 -12.68 -1.41
N TYR A 160 22.84 -12.68 -2.54
CA TYR A 160 21.56 -13.37 -2.70
C TYR A 160 21.71 -14.65 -3.52
N LYS A 161 20.85 -15.63 -3.24
CA LYS A 161 20.56 -16.76 -4.13
C LYS A 161 19.70 -16.30 -5.30
N THR A 162 18.71 -15.46 -5.02
CA THR A 162 17.83 -14.83 -6.01
C THR A 162 17.23 -13.56 -5.43
N ILE A 163 16.89 -12.62 -6.32
CA ILE A 163 16.05 -11.44 -6.06
C ILE A 163 14.77 -11.48 -6.92
N HIS A 164 14.55 -12.59 -7.61
CA HIS A 164 13.46 -12.81 -8.57
C HIS A 164 13.43 -11.68 -9.60
N ASP A 165 12.26 -11.09 -9.88
CA ASP A 165 12.09 -9.95 -10.78
C ASP A 165 12.19 -8.58 -10.07
N TRP A 166 12.84 -8.48 -8.90
CA TRP A 166 12.99 -7.19 -8.18
C TRP A 166 13.56 -6.07 -9.07
N SER A 167 14.49 -6.36 -9.98
CA SER A 167 15.09 -5.34 -10.86
C SER A 167 14.17 -4.87 -11.98
N THR A 168 13.13 -5.63 -12.35
CA THR A 168 12.34 -5.40 -13.56
C THR A 168 10.82 -5.30 -13.34
N THR A 169 10.31 -5.75 -12.19
CA THR A 169 8.88 -5.80 -11.91
C THR A 169 8.20 -4.42 -11.97
N SER A 170 7.02 -4.34 -12.57
CA SER A 170 6.22 -3.10 -12.63
C SER A 170 5.38 -2.87 -11.36
N LEU A 171 5.39 -3.79 -10.40
CA LEU A 171 4.79 -3.61 -9.08
C LEU A 171 5.31 -2.33 -8.42
N ILE A 172 6.64 -2.20 -8.35
CA ILE A 172 7.32 -1.11 -7.66
C ILE A 172 6.95 0.23 -8.28
N ASP A 173 6.89 0.27 -9.62
CA ASP A 173 6.52 1.48 -10.34
C ASP A 173 5.06 1.86 -10.07
N SER A 174 4.17 0.86 -9.95
CA SER A 174 2.76 1.06 -9.60
C SER A 174 2.60 1.59 -8.18
N ALA A 175 3.31 1.01 -7.20
CA ALA A 175 3.28 1.47 -5.81
C ALA A 175 3.71 2.93 -5.68
N LYS A 176 4.79 3.31 -6.38
CA LYS A 176 5.33 4.67 -6.37
C LYS A 176 4.40 5.74 -6.93
N VAL A 177 3.51 5.39 -7.85
CA VAL A 177 2.50 6.33 -8.37
C VAL A 177 1.56 6.82 -7.27
N TYR A 178 1.31 5.97 -6.27
CA TYR A 178 0.44 6.25 -5.13
C TYR A 178 1.21 6.66 -3.87
N GLU A 179 2.50 6.99 -4.00
CA GLU A 179 3.37 7.35 -2.87
C GLU A 179 3.44 6.26 -1.78
N CYS A 180 3.16 5.01 -2.16
CA CYS A 180 3.28 3.85 -1.31
C CYS A 180 4.77 3.53 -1.12
N GLU A 181 5.21 3.41 0.13
CA GLU A 181 6.60 3.11 0.46
C GLU A 181 6.96 1.69 0.00
N VAL A 182 8.11 1.53 -0.66
CA VAL A 182 8.54 0.24 -1.20
C VAL A 182 9.69 -0.31 -0.37
N PHE A 183 9.58 -1.58 0.03
CA PHE A 183 10.63 -2.29 0.77
C PHE A 183 11.03 -3.57 0.03
N LEU A 184 12.29 -3.96 0.18
CA LEU A 184 12.77 -5.28 -0.22
C LEU A 184 12.72 -6.20 1.01
N SER A 185 11.95 -7.29 0.96
CA SER A 185 12.00 -8.32 1.99
C SER A 185 13.28 -9.12 1.84
N VAL A 186 14.02 -9.29 2.93
CA VAL A 186 15.26 -10.06 2.99
C VAL A 186 15.03 -11.28 3.85
N THR A 187 15.11 -12.46 3.24
CA THR A 187 14.77 -13.72 3.91
C THR A 187 15.99 -14.58 4.19
N ASN A 188 16.05 -15.13 5.41
CA ASN A 188 16.99 -16.20 5.76
C ASN A 188 16.33 -17.19 6.72
N PHE A 189 16.05 -18.40 6.22
CA PHE A 189 15.23 -19.36 6.94
C PHE A 189 16.06 -20.57 7.40
N GLY A 190 15.85 -20.96 8.66
CA GLY A 190 16.39 -22.18 9.24
C GLY A 190 17.60 -21.95 10.13
N TYR A 191 17.69 -22.75 11.20
CA TYR A 191 18.74 -22.66 12.22
C TYR A 191 20.15 -22.67 11.63
N HIS A 192 20.41 -23.58 10.69
CA HIS A 192 21.72 -23.69 10.06
C HIS A 192 22.09 -22.44 9.27
N ASN A 193 21.19 -21.93 8.42
CA ASN A 193 21.47 -20.76 7.58
C ASN A 193 21.69 -19.50 8.43
N ASN A 194 20.87 -19.29 9.46
CA ASN A 194 21.04 -18.18 10.39
C ASN A 194 22.34 -18.29 11.18
N LYS A 195 22.68 -19.48 11.67
CA LYS A 195 23.97 -19.74 12.32
C LYS A 195 25.14 -19.38 11.40
N VAL A 196 25.17 -19.91 10.18
CA VAL A 196 26.26 -19.68 9.22
C VAL A 196 26.47 -18.19 8.93
N PHE A 197 25.38 -17.45 8.68
CA PHE A 197 25.47 -16.02 8.37
C PHE A 197 25.84 -15.17 9.59
N LEU A 198 25.37 -15.54 10.79
CA LEU A 198 25.61 -14.76 12.00
C LEU A 198 26.96 -15.08 12.66
N ASP A 199 27.55 -16.26 12.44
CA ASP A 199 28.87 -16.64 12.95
C ASP A 199 30.03 -15.94 12.22
N ASN A 200 29.86 -15.61 10.94
CA ASN A 200 30.97 -15.23 10.09
C ASN A 200 31.06 -13.70 9.92
N LYS A 201 32.07 -13.04 10.55
CA LYS A 201 32.06 -11.56 10.65
C LYS A 201 33.31 -10.82 10.14
N LYS A 202 33.13 -10.29 8.93
CA LYS A 202 33.07 -8.84 8.59
C LYS A 202 32.72 -8.68 7.12
N ASN A 203 33.36 -9.50 6.27
CA ASN A 203 33.26 -9.36 4.81
C ASN A 203 31.88 -9.78 4.27
N GLN A 204 31.25 -10.83 4.82
CA GLN A 204 29.93 -11.30 4.36
C GLN A 204 28.81 -10.34 4.72
N GLN A 205 28.78 -9.87 5.98
CA GLN A 205 27.79 -8.88 6.41
C GLN A 205 28.00 -7.54 5.68
N LEU A 206 29.24 -7.13 5.44
CA LEU A 206 29.54 -5.94 4.63
C LEU A 206 29.08 -6.12 3.17
N HIS A 207 29.36 -7.27 2.55
CA HIS A 207 28.89 -7.57 1.20
C HIS A 207 27.36 -7.56 1.11
N PHE A 208 26.69 -8.14 2.11
CA PHE A 208 25.23 -8.06 2.25
C PHE A 208 24.75 -6.60 2.33
N PHE A 209 25.36 -5.77 3.18
CA PHE A 209 25.00 -4.37 3.31
C PHE A 209 25.18 -3.60 2.00
N GLN A 210 26.26 -3.87 1.27
CA GLN A 210 26.54 -3.28 -0.04
C GLN A 210 25.49 -3.69 -1.09
N GLU A 211 25.16 -4.98 -1.19
CA GLU A 211 24.18 -5.47 -2.17
C GLU A 211 22.78 -4.95 -1.89
N ILE A 212 22.32 -4.98 -0.63
CA ILE A 212 21.02 -4.41 -0.28
C ILE A 212 20.96 -2.93 -0.60
N THR A 213 21.99 -2.16 -0.23
CA THR A 213 22.05 -0.71 -0.52
C THR A 213 21.99 -0.45 -2.01
N ARG A 214 22.70 -1.26 -2.81
CA ARG A 214 22.69 -1.17 -4.28
C ARG A 214 21.29 -1.42 -4.83
N LEU A 215 20.61 -2.47 -4.39
CA LEU A 215 19.30 -2.88 -4.87
C LEU A 215 18.18 -1.91 -4.50
N ILE A 216 18.18 -1.40 -3.26
CA ILE A 216 17.19 -0.39 -2.86
C ILE A 216 17.42 0.93 -3.59
N LYS A 217 18.69 1.32 -3.84
CA LYS A 217 19.01 2.52 -4.62
C LYS A 217 18.61 2.36 -6.09
N GLU A 218 18.86 1.21 -6.69
CA GLU A 218 18.52 0.87 -8.08
C GLU A 218 17.02 1.07 -8.36
N ARG A 219 16.17 0.58 -7.45
CA ARG A 219 14.72 0.71 -7.58
C ARG A 219 14.16 1.93 -6.86
N GLY A 220 14.97 2.74 -6.19
CA GLY A 220 14.56 3.87 -5.33
C GLY A 220 13.56 3.46 -4.25
N ALA A 221 13.80 2.34 -3.59
CA ALA A 221 12.99 1.82 -2.49
C ALA A 221 13.32 2.55 -1.17
N ASN A 222 12.40 2.50 -0.22
CA ASN A 222 12.47 3.17 1.09
C ASN A 222 13.32 2.40 2.12
N GLY A 223 13.69 1.15 1.81
CA GLY A 223 14.55 0.34 2.69
C GLY A 223 14.24 -1.15 2.59
N VAL A 224 14.35 -1.85 3.72
CA VAL A 224 14.22 -3.31 3.79
C VAL A 224 13.29 -3.77 4.90
N THR A 225 12.72 -4.97 4.70
CA THR A 225 12.06 -5.74 5.76
C THR A 225 12.88 -7.01 5.99
N ILE A 226 13.46 -7.16 7.17
CA ILE A 226 14.24 -8.35 7.53
C ILE A 226 13.29 -9.43 8.03
N ASP A 227 13.38 -10.60 7.43
CA ASP A 227 12.55 -11.77 7.73
C ASP A 227 13.46 -12.99 7.94
N PHE A 228 14.07 -13.05 9.11
CA PHE A 228 14.93 -14.17 9.49
C PHE A 228 14.17 -15.07 10.47
N GLU A 229 13.87 -16.28 10.03
CA GLU A 229 13.07 -17.23 10.81
C GLU A 229 13.92 -18.41 11.29
N MET A 230 13.58 -18.92 12.49
CA MET A 230 14.35 -19.94 13.19
C MET A 230 15.78 -19.47 13.48
N ILE A 231 15.91 -18.35 14.21
CA ILE A 231 17.20 -17.96 14.81
C ILE A 231 17.53 -18.97 15.94
N PRO A 232 18.75 -19.54 15.98
CA PRO A 232 19.11 -20.49 17.03
C PRO A 232 19.24 -19.81 18.40
N LYS A 233 18.93 -20.55 19.47
CA LYS A 233 19.18 -20.11 20.85
C LYS A 233 20.66 -19.74 21.04
N GLY A 234 20.93 -18.62 21.72
CA GLY A 234 22.28 -18.09 21.96
C GLY A 234 22.84 -17.21 20.84
N TYR A 235 22.05 -16.91 19.80
CA TYR A 235 22.42 -15.98 18.72
C TYR A 235 21.79 -14.58 18.86
N ASP A 236 21.08 -14.33 19.94
CA ASP A 236 20.46 -13.06 20.32
C ASP A 236 21.42 -11.88 20.12
N GLN A 237 22.57 -11.85 20.81
CA GLN A 237 23.54 -10.76 20.66
C GLN A 237 24.11 -10.64 19.24
N SER A 238 24.35 -11.77 18.55
CA SER A 238 24.89 -11.76 17.19
C SER A 238 23.91 -11.20 16.18
N PHE A 239 22.62 -11.52 16.34
CA PHE A 239 21.53 -11.00 15.53
C PHE A 239 21.27 -9.53 15.84
N SER A 240 21.26 -9.14 17.13
CA SER A 240 21.17 -7.75 17.56
C SER A 240 22.24 -6.87 16.92
N ASN A 241 23.49 -7.31 16.99
CA ASN A 241 24.62 -6.59 16.39
C ASN A 241 24.45 -6.45 14.87
N PHE A 242 23.89 -7.46 14.20
CA PHE A 242 23.61 -7.40 12.77
C PHE A 242 22.53 -6.35 12.43
N ILE A 243 21.40 -6.35 13.14
CA ILE A 243 20.31 -5.38 12.92
C ILE A 243 20.80 -3.95 13.15
N ILE A 244 21.55 -3.70 14.22
CA ILE A 244 22.13 -2.39 14.54
C ILE A 244 23.09 -1.93 13.45
N GLN A 245 23.99 -2.81 13.01
CA GLN A 245 24.95 -2.49 11.95
C GLN A 245 24.25 -2.22 10.61
N LEU A 246 23.25 -3.02 10.24
CA LEU A 246 22.46 -2.80 9.03
C LEU A 246 21.79 -1.42 9.06
N SER A 247 21.03 -1.12 10.12
CA SER A 247 20.37 0.18 10.25
C SER A 247 21.37 1.33 10.19
N THR A 248 22.49 1.21 10.89
CA THR A 248 23.50 2.27 10.94
C THR A 248 24.12 2.47 9.57
N TYR A 249 24.45 1.37 8.88
CA TYR A 249 25.05 1.39 7.55
C TYR A 249 24.13 2.05 6.53
N LEU A 250 22.86 1.64 6.45
CA LEU A 250 21.89 2.23 5.51
C LEU A 250 21.72 3.74 5.73
N LYS A 251 21.65 4.18 7.00
CA LYS A 251 21.51 5.59 7.36
C LYS A 251 22.72 6.46 6.97
N THR A 252 23.89 5.87 6.71
CA THR A 252 25.04 6.62 6.17
C THR A 252 24.85 7.02 4.70
N TYR A 253 24.00 6.30 3.96
CA TYR A 253 23.70 6.57 2.54
C TYR A 253 22.47 7.46 2.36
N ASP A 254 21.42 7.21 3.15
CA ASP A 254 20.22 8.04 3.20
C ASP A 254 19.60 7.91 4.60
N SER A 255 19.47 9.03 5.32
CA SER A 255 18.88 9.06 6.65
C SER A 255 17.40 8.65 6.67
N ASN A 256 16.73 8.65 5.51
CA ASN A 256 15.34 8.23 5.35
C ASN A 256 15.18 6.74 5.08
N TYR A 257 16.27 5.98 4.85
CA TYR A 257 16.15 4.54 4.71
C TYR A 257 15.70 3.90 6.02
N LYS A 258 14.68 3.04 5.89
CA LYS A 258 14.07 2.33 7.01
C LYS A 258 14.47 0.87 7.05
N VAL A 259 14.60 0.36 8.27
CA VAL A 259 14.75 -1.08 8.53
C VAL A 259 13.53 -1.54 9.30
N ASN A 260 12.77 -2.44 8.70
CA ASN A 260 11.66 -3.11 9.37
C ASN A 260 12.03 -4.54 9.69
N LEU A 261 11.34 -5.16 10.66
CA LEU A 261 11.66 -6.50 11.13
C LEU A 261 10.40 -7.35 11.32
N ALA A 262 10.36 -8.53 10.72
CA ALA A 262 9.37 -9.55 11.02
C ALA A 262 9.70 -10.26 12.33
N LEU A 263 8.68 -10.46 13.16
CA LEU A 263 8.75 -11.10 14.47
C LEU A 263 7.84 -12.32 14.49
N PRO A 264 8.30 -13.47 15.03
CA PRO A 264 7.45 -14.64 15.20
C PRO A 264 6.31 -14.37 16.18
N VAL A 265 5.24 -15.16 16.14
CA VAL A 265 4.18 -15.10 17.17
C VAL A 265 4.69 -15.47 18.56
N VAL A 266 5.69 -16.35 18.63
CA VAL A 266 6.35 -16.75 19.88
C VAL A 266 7.84 -16.89 19.62
N ASP A 267 8.64 -16.18 20.41
CA ASP A 267 10.11 -16.29 20.39
C ASP A 267 10.58 -17.38 21.36
N PHE A 268 10.37 -18.64 20.98
CA PHE A 268 10.71 -19.81 21.82
C PHE A 268 12.20 -19.88 22.19
N ASN A 269 13.08 -19.37 21.32
CA ASN A 269 14.52 -19.40 21.54
C ASN A 269 15.06 -18.13 22.23
N GLN A 270 14.19 -17.19 22.57
CA GLN A 270 14.56 -15.90 23.17
C GLN A 270 15.66 -15.18 22.37
N SER A 271 15.57 -15.25 21.04
CA SER A 271 16.62 -14.76 20.13
C SER A 271 16.37 -13.33 19.64
N PHE A 272 15.24 -12.72 20.01
CA PHE A 272 14.87 -11.38 19.57
C PHE A 272 14.92 -10.36 20.72
N GLU A 273 16.03 -9.62 20.82
CA GLU A 273 16.27 -8.55 21.81
C GLU A 273 15.64 -7.22 21.36
N VAL A 274 14.31 -7.25 21.19
CA VAL A 274 13.53 -6.15 20.61
C VAL A 274 13.61 -4.83 21.38
N ASP A 275 13.90 -4.89 22.69
CA ASP A 275 14.13 -3.75 23.56
C ASP A 275 15.39 -2.96 23.15
N LYS A 276 16.40 -3.62 22.58
CA LYS A 276 17.62 -2.95 22.06
C LYS A 276 17.41 -2.32 20.69
N TRP A 277 16.33 -2.67 19.98
CA TRP A 277 16.16 -2.35 18.55
C TRP A 277 15.24 -1.17 18.27
N HIS A 278 14.47 -0.68 19.23
CA HIS A 278 13.44 0.33 18.96
C HIS A 278 13.98 1.64 18.34
N GLN A 279 15.28 1.94 18.45
CA GLN A 279 15.93 3.10 17.82
C GLN A 279 16.50 2.81 16.41
N TYR A 280 16.69 1.54 16.09
CA TYR A 280 17.28 1.06 14.82
C TYR A 280 16.24 0.48 13.86
N VAL A 281 15.11 0.01 14.38
CA VAL A 281 14.01 -0.56 13.62
C VAL A 281 12.85 0.42 13.58
N ASP A 282 12.33 0.68 12.38
CA ASP A 282 11.24 1.62 12.13
C ASP A 282 9.88 0.98 12.43
N LEU A 283 9.66 -0.24 11.93
CA LEU A 283 8.45 -1.03 12.16
C LEU A 283 8.78 -2.48 12.53
N PHE A 284 8.04 -2.99 13.51
CA PHE A 284 8.02 -4.39 13.90
C PHE A 284 6.74 -5.03 13.41
N PHE A 285 6.87 -6.06 12.57
CA PHE A 285 5.76 -6.82 12.03
C PHE A 285 5.60 -8.12 12.83
N ILE A 286 4.59 -8.19 13.69
CA ILE A 286 4.26 -9.45 14.36
C ILE A 286 3.50 -10.31 13.35
N MET A 287 4.07 -11.45 12.97
CA MET A 287 3.47 -12.40 12.02
C MET A 287 2.32 -13.16 12.68
N GLY A 288 1.21 -12.47 13.00
CA GLY A 288 0.08 -12.92 13.82
C GLY A 288 -0.76 -14.06 13.23
N TYR A 289 -0.10 -15.14 12.82
CA TYR A 289 -0.62 -16.31 12.14
C TYR A 289 0.29 -17.53 12.36
N ASP A 290 -0.10 -18.66 11.79
CA ASP A 290 0.58 -19.95 11.87
C ASP A 290 0.65 -20.60 13.25
N PHE A 291 -0.38 -20.37 14.08
CA PHE A 291 -0.55 -21.07 15.36
C PHE A 291 -0.86 -22.56 15.18
N PHE A 292 -1.62 -22.91 14.13
CA PHE A 292 -1.93 -24.30 13.77
C PHE A 292 -1.30 -24.69 12.43
N GLY A 293 -0.54 -25.79 12.50
CA GLY A 293 0.49 -26.31 11.61
C GLY A 293 0.05 -27.42 10.66
N SER A 294 0.84 -27.67 9.62
CA SER A 294 0.85 -28.98 8.96
C SER A 294 1.21 -30.13 9.90
N LYS A 295 1.88 -29.82 11.01
CA LYS A 295 2.26 -30.76 12.09
C LYS A 295 1.32 -30.73 13.29
N SER A 296 0.20 -30.01 13.23
CA SER A 296 -0.75 -29.99 14.35
C SER A 296 -1.49 -31.31 14.47
N GLU A 297 -1.68 -31.78 15.70
CA GLU A 297 -2.42 -33.00 16.00
C GLU A 297 -3.94 -32.82 15.90
N ILE A 298 -4.40 -31.57 15.99
CA ILE A 298 -5.80 -31.17 15.79
C ILE A 298 -5.88 -30.11 14.69
N ALA A 299 -6.95 -30.16 13.90
CA ALA A 299 -7.25 -29.11 12.93
C ALA A 299 -7.75 -27.88 13.69
N GLY A 300 -7.22 -26.70 13.38
CA GLY A 300 -7.48 -25.53 14.21
C GLY A 300 -7.21 -24.18 13.53
N PRO A 301 -7.56 -23.09 14.23
CA PRO A 301 -7.52 -21.72 13.71
C PRO A 301 -6.10 -21.29 13.35
N ILE A 302 -5.91 -20.65 12.20
CA ILE A 302 -4.57 -20.26 11.74
C ILE A 302 -4.01 -19.08 12.54
N ALA A 303 -4.89 -18.16 12.92
CA ALA A 303 -4.56 -16.96 13.67
C ALA A 303 -5.63 -16.71 14.73
N PRO A 304 -5.78 -17.57 15.74
CA PRO A 304 -6.75 -17.36 16.80
C PRO A 304 -6.48 -16.02 17.48
N LEU A 305 -7.47 -15.14 17.53
CA LEU A 305 -7.33 -13.88 18.28
C LEU A 305 -7.18 -14.20 19.78
N GLN A 306 -8.00 -15.14 20.24
CA GLN A 306 -8.06 -15.71 21.59
C GLN A 306 -8.18 -17.23 21.45
N THR A 307 -7.93 -18.03 22.49
CA THR A 307 -7.93 -19.50 22.35
C THR A 307 -8.78 -20.26 23.36
N GLY A 308 -9.10 -19.66 24.52
CA GLY A 308 -9.78 -20.36 25.61
C GLY A 308 -9.05 -21.67 25.99
N ASP A 309 -9.78 -22.64 26.53
CA ASP A 309 -9.19 -23.93 26.92
C ASP A 309 -9.01 -24.91 25.74
N ILE A 310 -9.64 -24.63 24.60
CA ILE A 310 -9.72 -25.58 23.46
C ILE A 310 -8.49 -25.48 22.55
N TRP A 311 -8.05 -24.27 22.26
CA TRP A 311 -7.07 -24.00 21.21
C TRP A 311 -5.65 -23.77 21.73
N GLY A 312 -5.39 -24.12 22.99
CA GLY A 312 -4.10 -23.94 23.67
C GLY A 312 -3.89 -22.53 24.20
N SER A 313 -2.67 -22.21 24.64
CA SER A 313 -2.36 -20.93 25.29
C SER A 313 -1.84 -19.84 24.36
N TYR A 314 -1.47 -20.18 23.12
CA TYR A 314 -0.88 -19.23 22.17
C TYR A 314 -1.92 -18.63 21.26
N HIS A 315 -2.02 -17.30 21.27
CA HIS A 315 -2.97 -16.56 20.46
C HIS A 315 -2.43 -15.16 20.11
N VAL A 316 -3.04 -14.51 19.13
CA VAL A 316 -2.58 -13.22 18.59
C VAL A 316 -2.51 -12.13 19.65
N GLU A 317 -3.53 -12.01 20.52
CA GLU A 317 -3.49 -10.99 21.59
C GLU A 317 -2.30 -11.21 22.53
N GLY A 318 -2.04 -12.46 22.93
CA GLY A 318 -0.95 -12.82 23.82
C GLY A 318 0.42 -12.52 23.20
N SER A 319 0.60 -12.84 21.91
CA SER A 319 1.80 -12.49 21.15
C SER A 319 2.05 -10.97 21.15
N VAL A 320 1.04 -10.17 20.83
CA VAL A 320 1.15 -8.70 20.81
C VAL A 320 1.48 -8.15 22.20
N LEU A 321 0.77 -8.60 23.24
CA LEU A 321 1.02 -8.18 24.61
C LEU A 321 2.43 -8.56 25.09
N SER A 322 2.95 -9.71 24.67
CA SER A 322 4.31 -10.12 25.02
C SER A 322 5.39 -9.18 24.46
N TYR A 323 5.21 -8.67 23.24
CA TYR A 323 6.14 -7.72 22.62
C TYR A 323 6.00 -6.31 23.19
N ILE A 324 4.79 -5.90 23.57
CA ILE A 324 4.56 -4.65 24.31
C ILE A 324 5.24 -4.72 25.69
N ALA A 325 5.16 -5.86 26.38
CA ALA A 325 5.83 -6.07 27.66
C ALA A 325 7.36 -6.05 27.52
N LYS A 326 7.90 -6.42 26.35
CA LYS A 326 9.32 -6.23 25.97
C LYS A 326 9.63 -4.80 25.52
N GLN A 327 8.79 -3.82 25.85
CA GLN A 327 9.00 -2.39 25.62
C GLN A 327 9.03 -1.94 24.15
N ILE A 328 8.49 -2.74 23.21
CA ILE A 328 8.27 -2.22 21.86
C ILE A 328 7.17 -1.16 21.89
N PRO A 329 7.40 0.07 21.40
CA PRO A 329 6.35 1.07 21.31
C PRO A 329 5.22 0.61 20.39
N THR A 330 3.96 0.66 20.85
CA THR A 330 2.79 0.23 20.05
C THR A 330 2.71 0.93 18.70
N LYS A 331 3.10 2.21 18.63
CA LYS A 331 3.20 3.02 17.40
C LYS A 331 4.24 2.54 16.38
N LYS A 332 5.02 1.50 16.69
CA LYS A 332 5.92 0.81 15.77
C LYS A 332 5.49 -0.61 15.45
N ILE A 333 4.43 -1.13 16.09
CA ILE A 333 3.94 -2.48 15.88
C ILE A 333 2.90 -2.48 14.78
N ILE A 334 3.14 -3.28 13.75
CA ILE A 334 2.14 -3.66 12.76
C ILE A 334 1.77 -5.12 13.01
N LEU A 335 0.48 -5.41 13.14
CA LEU A 335 0.00 -6.77 13.25
C LEU A 335 -0.24 -7.36 11.86
N GLY A 336 0.52 -8.40 11.51
CA GLY A 336 0.35 -9.18 10.29
C GLY A 336 -0.85 -10.12 10.39
N LEU A 337 -1.72 -10.09 9.38
CA LEU A 337 -2.93 -10.90 9.27
C LEU A 337 -2.84 -11.84 8.06
N PRO A 338 -3.27 -13.11 8.19
CA PRO A 338 -3.17 -14.09 7.12
C PRO A 338 -4.33 -13.92 6.12
N MET A 339 -3.99 -13.88 4.83
CA MET A 339 -4.92 -13.94 3.70
C MET A 339 -4.98 -15.36 3.13
N TYR A 340 -4.86 -16.38 4.00
CA TYR A 340 -4.85 -17.79 3.62
C TYR A 340 -5.41 -18.64 4.75
N GLY A 341 -5.67 -19.90 4.44
CA GLY A 341 -6.08 -20.92 5.37
C GLY A 341 -5.35 -22.23 5.13
N ARG A 342 -5.72 -23.23 5.92
CA ARG A 342 -5.19 -24.59 5.82
C ARG A 342 -6.31 -25.60 5.93
N THR A 343 -6.10 -26.73 5.29
CA THR A 343 -7.07 -27.81 5.21
C THR A 343 -6.44 -29.11 5.69
N TRP A 344 -7.19 -29.85 6.50
CA TRP A 344 -6.82 -31.17 7.00
C TRP A 344 -7.96 -32.16 6.77
N THR A 345 -7.63 -33.43 6.58
CA THR A 345 -8.58 -34.50 6.81
C THR A 345 -8.60 -34.84 8.29
N THR A 346 -9.78 -35.10 8.84
CA THR A 346 -10.00 -35.27 10.28
C THR A 346 -10.75 -36.56 10.60
N GLU A 347 -10.76 -36.92 11.88
CA GLU A 347 -11.55 -38.07 12.36
C GLU A 347 -13.05 -37.79 12.38
N GLN A 348 -13.45 -36.53 12.54
CA GLN A 348 -14.85 -36.10 12.70
C GLN A 348 -15.09 -34.70 12.11
N LEU A 349 -16.37 -34.33 11.90
CA LEU A 349 -16.78 -32.97 11.48
C LEU A 349 -16.87 -31.95 12.62
N THR A 350 -16.85 -32.41 13.87
CA THR A 350 -16.91 -31.56 15.06
C THR A 350 -15.60 -30.81 15.28
N ILE A 351 -15.67 -29.66 15.95
CA ILE A 351 -14.49 -28.91 16.37
C ILE A 351 -14.33 -29.02 17.89
N PRO A 352 -13.11 -29.23 18.42
CA PRO A 352 -11.90 -29.62 17.69
C PRO A 352 -11.96 -31.07 17.17
N SER A 353 -11.17 -31.40 16.15
CA SER A 353 -10.99 -32.80 15.69
C SER A 353 -9.52 -33.12 15.45
N LYS A 354 -9.15 -34.37 15.70
CA LYS A 354 -7.81 -34.89 15.42
C LYS A 354 -7.55 -34.93 13.91
N VAL A 355 -6.34 -34.54 13.55
CA VAL A 355 -5.83 -34.59 12.17
C VAL A 355 -5.50 -36.03 11.83
N LYS A 356 -6.04 -36.49 10.69
CA LYS A 356 -5.54 -37.68 10.00
C LYS A 356 -4.38 -37.30 9.10
N GLN A 357 -4.56 -36.26 8.29
CA GLN A 357 -3.55 -35.80 7.37
C GLN A 357 -3.69 -34.30 7.09
N PHE A 358 -2.56 -33.60 6.97
CA PHE A 358 -2.53 -32.26 6.39
C PHE A 358 -2.73 -32.34 4.87
N VAL A 359 -3.71 -31.61 4.35
CA VAL A 359 -4.03 -31.62 2.92
C VAL A 359 -3.25 -30.53 2.20
N THR A 360 -3.48 -29.26 2.54
CA THR A 360 -2.91 -28.15 1.79
C THR A 360 -2.97 -26.80 2.49
N HIS A 361 -2.16 -25.86 2.00
CA HIS A 361 -2.31 -24.42 2.21
C HIS A 361 -3.16 -23.84 1.08
N GLN A 362 -4.13 -22.98 1.41
CA GLN A 362 -4.99 -22.36 0.40
C GLN A 362 -5.04 -20.85 0.61
N THR A 363 -4.87 -20.09 -0.46
CA THR A 363 -5.15 -18.64 -0.43
C THR A 363 -6.61 -18.38 -0.10
N LEU A 364 -6.92 -17.22 0.51
CA LEU A 364 -8.29 -16.86 0.85
C LEU A 364 -9.22 -16.93 -0.36
N GLY A 365 -8.77 -16.44 -1.52
CA GLY A 365 -9.51 -16.51 -2.78
C GLY A 365 -9.84 -17.95 -3.18
N GLN A 366 -8.89 -18.88 -3.08
CA GLN A 366 -9.15 -20.30 -3.36
C GLN A 366 -10.18 -20.92 -2.41
N ILE A 367 -10.16 -20.53 -1.13
CA ILE A 367 -11.15 -21.00 -0.14
C ILE A 367 -12.54 -20.47 -0.50
N LEU A 368 -12.65 -19.18 -0.80
CA LEU A 368 -13.91 -18.53 -1.15
C LEU A 368 -14.45 -18.95 -2.53
N ASP A 369 -13.58 -19.34 -3.46
CA ASP A 369 -13.96 -19.91 -4.75
C ASP A 369 -14.45 -21.36 -4.59
N LYS A 370 -13.85 -22.14 -3.68
CA LYS A 370 -14.20 -23.54 -3.42
C LYS A 370 -15.49 -23.68 -2.60
N HIS A 371 -15.73 -22.80 -1.64
CA HIS A 371 -16.80 -22.95 -0.65
C HIS A 371 -17.87 -21.86 -0.81
N GLN A 372 -19.14 -22.27 -0.80
CA GLN A 372 -20.25 -21.32 -0.77
C GLN A 372 -20.29 -20.57 0.57
N ALA A 373 -20.67 -19.30 0.57
CA ALA A 373 -20.71 -18.48 1.79
C ALA A 373 -21.63 -19.06 2.89
N SER A 374 -22.66 -19.83 2.53
CA SER A 374 -23.62 -20.44 3.46
C SER A 374 -23.04 -21.53 4.36
N ILE A 375 -21.95 -22.19 3.93
CA ILE A 375 -21.32 -23.27 4.69
C ILE A 375 -20.14 -22.80 5.54
N ILE A 376 -19.73 -21.53 5.38
CA ILE A 376 -18.70 -20.91 6.21
C ILE A 376 -19.26 -20.68 7.62
N GLN A 377 -18.59 -21.28 8.59
CA GLN A 377 -18.88 -21.13 10.01
C GLN A 377 -17.88 -20.16 10.66
N PHE A 378 -18.23 -19.73 11.87
CA PHE A 378 -17.39 -18.87 12.70
C PHE A 378 -17.28 -19.48 14.09
N ASP A 379 -16.06 -19.64 14.59
CA ASP A 379 -15.81 -20.08 15.95
C ASP A 379 -15.71 -18.86 16.88
N PRO A 380 -16.66 -18.65 17.81
CA PRO A 380 -16.65 -17.50 18.70
C PRO A 380 -15.55 -17.55 19.75
N ILE A 381 -14.87 -18.68 19.96
CA ILE A 381 -13.76 -18.80 20.92
C ILE A 381 -12.48 -18.29 20.27
N SER A 382 -12.10 -18.87 19.12
CA SER A 382 -10.91 -18.46 18.39
C SER A 382 -11.03 -17.15 17.62
N LYS A 383 -12.27 -16.70 17.41
CA LYS A 383 -12.63 -15.61 16.50
C LYS A 383 -12.14 -15.88 15.07
N SER A 384 -12.26 -17.11 14.59
CA SER A 384 -11.77 -17.54 13.28
C SER A 384 -12.87 -18.20 12.46
N ASN A 385 -12.74 -18.17 11.14
CA ASN A 385 -13.65 -18.85 10.23
C ASN A 385 -13.20 -20.28 9.95
N TYR A 386 -14.17 -21.15 9.71
CA TYR A 386 -13.89 -22.53 9.31
C TYR A 386 -14.99 -23.12 8.43
N VAL A 387 -14.67 -24.22 7.77
CA VAL A 387 -15.60 -25.07 7.01
C VAL A 387 -15.32 -26.52 7.41
N CYS A 388 -16.37 -27.25 7.77
CA CYS A 388 -16.32 -28.71 7.97
C CYS A 388 -17.22 -29.39 6.95
N LEU A 389 -16.70 -30.31 6.14
CA LEU A 389 -17.47 -31.07 5.15
C LEU A 389 -16.88 -32.45 4.90
N LYS A 390 -17.58 -33.28 4.13
CA LYS A 390 -16.98 -34.49 3.54
C LYS A 390 -16.43 -34.16 2.16
N ASN A 391 -15.19 -34.54 1.88
CA ASN A 391 -14.60 -34.41 0.55
C ASN A 391 -15.22 -35.43 -0.44
N SER A 392 -14.78 -35.42 -1.70
CA SER A 392 -15.26 -36.33 -2.75
C SER A 392 -15.04 -37.81 -2.42
N ASP A 393 -14.01 -38.10 -1.61
CA ASP A 393 -13.64 -39.46 -1.22
C ASP A 393 -14.38 -39.91 0.06
N GLY A 394 -15.27 -39.07 0.58
CA GLY A 394 -16.07 -39.33 1.77
C GLY A 394 -15.35 -39.09 3.10
N GLU A 395 -14.11 -38.61 3.07
CA GLU A 395 -13.35 -38.26 4.26
C GLU A 395 -13.82 -36.92 4.85
N PHE A 396 -13.75 -36.79 6.18
CA PHE A 396 -14.02 -35.52 6.84
C PHE A 396 -12.87 -34.55 6.59
N GLU A 397 -13.21 -33.34 6.19
CA GLU A 397 -12.28 -32.26 5.89
C GLU A 397 -12.64 -31.04 6.73
N GLN A 398 -11.62 -30.41 7.33
CA GLN A 398 -11.75 -29.14 8.03
C GLN A 398 -10.79 -28.13 7.42
N THR A 399 -11.33 -26.99 6.99
CA THR A 399 -10.58 -25.84 6.49
C THR A 399 -10.71 -24.68 7.48
N TRP A 400 -9.60 -24.17 7.98
CA TRP A 400 -9.56 -23.03 8.89
C TRP A 400 -8.87 -21.83 8.23
N PHE A 401 -9.45 -20.64 8.39
CA PHE A 401 -8.98 -19.42 7.74
C PHE A 401 -9.52 -18.15 8.42
N ASP A 402 -9.07 -17.00 7.93
CA ASP A 402 -9.58 -15.70 8.30
C ASP A 402 -10.41 -15.08 7.16
N GLY A 403 -11.67 -14.79 7.46
CA GLY A 403 -12.58 -14.06 6.57
C GLY A 403 -12.80 -12.62 7.03
N VAL A 404 -13.77 -11.92 6.41
CA VAL A 404 -14.09 -10.52 6.73
C VAL A 404 -14.45 -10.34 8.21
N GLU A 405 -15.26 -11.26 8.77
CA GLU A 405 -15.71 -11.19 10.16
C GLU A 405 -14.55 -11.35 11.17
N SER A 406 -13.69 -12.36 11.00
CA SER A 406 -12.55 -12.56 11.88
C SER A 406 -11.49 -11.45 11.75
N LEU A 407 -11.24 -10.98 10.53
CA LEU A 407 -10.29 -9.89 10.27
C LEU A 407 -10.79 -8.57 10.86
N GLN A 408 -12.11 -8.30 10.86
CA GLN A 408 -12.67 -7.10 11.49
C GLN A 408 -12.37 -7.08 12.98
N LEU A 409 -12.56 -8.20 13.68
CA LEU A 409 -12.27 -8.29 15.12
C LEU A 409 -10.78 -8.05 15.42
N LYS A 410 -9.88 -8.50 14.54
CA LYS A 410 -8.44 -8.24 14.68
C LYS A 410 -8.09 -6.78 14.40
N VAL A 411 -8.77 -6.14 13.45
CA VAL A 411 -8.65 -4.70 13.20
C VAL A 411 -9.18 -3.89 14.39
N ASP A 412 -10.27 -4.32 15.02
CA ASP A 412 -10.78 -3.69 16.24
C ASP A 412 -9.77 -3.82 17.39
N PHE A 413 -9.12 -4.99 17.52
CA PHE A 413 -8.03 -5.20 18.46
C PHE A 413 -6.82 -4.29 18.17
N ILE A 414 -6.39 -4.17 16.90
CA ILE A 414 -5.32 -3.24 16.46
C ILE A 414 -5.62 -1.82 16.93
N LYS A 415 -6.86 -1.35 16.72
CA LYS A 415 -7.31 -0.01 17.14
C LYS A 415 -7.34 0.13 18.65
N LYS A 416 -7.90 -0.85 19.37
CA LYS A 416 -7.98 -0.88 20.84
C LYS A 416 -6.59 -0.78 21.48
N MET A 417 -5.62 -1.52 20.95
CA MET A 417 -4.24 -1.52 21.43
C MET A 417 -3.40 -0.34 20.92
N LYS A 418 -3.99 0.53 20.08
CA LYS A 418 -3.31 1.67 19.45
C LYS A 418 -2.00 1.24 18.77
N LEU A 419 -2.04 0.10 18.08
CA LEU A 419 -0.91 -0.34 17.27
C LEU A 419 -0.75 0.61 16.07
N ARG A 420 0.41 0.59 15.41
CA ARG A 420 0.66 1.43 14.24
C ARG A 420 -0.30 1.14 13.09
N GLY A 421 -0.73 -0.12 12.96
CA GLY A 421 -1.69 -0.53 11.95
C GLY A 421 -1.62 -2.02 11.61
N VAL A 422 -1.97 -2.34 10.36
CA VAL A 422 -2.23 -3.71 9.88
C VAL A 422 -1.31 -4.10 8.73
N GLY A 423 -0.86 -5.35 8.74
CA GLY A 423 -0.06 -5.97 7.68
C GLY A 423 -0.83 -7.12 7.02
N LEU A 424 -0.78 -7.27 5.70
CA LEU A 424 -1.48 -8.33 4.97
C LEU A 424 -0.50 -9.34 4.38
N TRP A 425 -0.48 -10.57 4.90
CA TRP A 425 0.27 -11.70 4.35
C TRP A 425 -0.67 -12.71 3.67
N ALA A 426 -0.76 -12.77 2.34
CA ALA A 426 -0.06 -11.92 1.38
C ALA A 426 -1.03 -11.26 0.41
N LEU A 427 -0.60 -10.11 -0.11
CA LEU A 427 -1.36 -9.41 -1.15
C LEU A 427 -1.50 -10.32 -2.37
N GLY A 428 -2.66 -10.25 -3.01
CA GLY A 428 -3.02 -11.14 -4.13
C GLY A 428 -3.71 -12.43 -3.70
N TYR A 429 -3.57 -12.88 -2.44
CA TYR A 429 -4.23 -14.11 -1.99
C TYR A 429 -5.74 -13.98 -1.89
N ASN A 430 -6.29 -12.76 -1.90
CA ASN A 430 -7.75 -12.55 -2.01
C ASN A 430 -8.27 -12.61 -3.47
N ASN A 431 -7.45 -13.04 -4.44
CA ASN A 431 -7.81 -13.22 -5.85
C ASN A 431 -8.54 -12.02 -6.50
N GLY A 432 -8.12 -10.79 -6.16
CA GLY A 432 -8.68 -9.55 -6.70
C GLY A 432 -10.07 -9.17 -6.20
N ARG A 433 -10.59 -9.85 -5.17
CA ARG A 433 -11.88 -9.53 -4.55
C ARG A 433 -11.72 -8.32 -3.60
N ASN A 434 -12.77 -7.51 -3.46
CA ASN A 434 -12.71 -6.21 -2.78
C ASN A 434 -13.07 -6.23 -1.30
N GLU A 435 -13.68 -7.28 -0.76
CA GLU A 435 -14.21 -7.31 0.60
C GLU A 435 -13.16 -7.01 1.68
N ILE A 436 -11.92 -7.47 1.49
CA ILE A 436 -10.82 -7.14 2.40
C ILE A 436 -10.41 -5.68 2.24
N TRP A 437 -10.37 -5.16 1.01
CA TRP A 437 -10.06 -3.75 0.77
C TRP A 437 -11.15 -2.81 1.28
N GLU A 438 -12.42 -3.20 1.19
CA GLU A 438 -13.55 -2.47 1.78
C GLU A 438 -13.44 -2.44 3.30
N LEU A 439 -13.10 -3.57 3.94
CA LEU A 439 -12.81 -3.61 5.37
C LEU A 439 -11.66 -2.66 5.74
N ILE A 440 -10.57 -2.66 4.98
CA ILE A 440 -9.45 -1.73 5.20
C ILE A 440 -9.90 -0.28 5.02
N GLY A 441 -10.62 0.04 3.93
CA GLY A 441 -11.12 1.39 3.63
C GLY A 441 -12.08 1.91 4.70
N GLN A 442 -12.99 1.07 5.20
CA GLN A 442 -13.91 1.43 6.29
C GLN A 442 -13.19 1.71 7.61
N ASN A 443 -12.09 1.00 7.87
CA ASN A 443 -11.41 1.07 9.16
C ASN A 443 -10.25 2.06 9.22
N PHE A 444 -9.56 2.27 8.11
CA PHE A 444 -8.32 3.03 8.00
C PHE A 444 -8.37 4.12 6.92
N GLY A 445 -9.39 4.09 6.06
CA GLY A 445 -9.60 5.10 5.04
C GLY A 445 -10.49 6.25 5.49
N GLN A 446 -10.48 7.30 4.70
CA GLN A 446 -11.46 8.39 4.70
C GLN A 446 -12.23 8.31 3.37
N GLN A 447 -13.55 8.47 3.44
CA GLN A 447 -14.35 8.57 2.22
C GLN A 447 -14.00 9.87 1.52
N GLU A 448 -13.74 9.79 0.22
CA GLU A 448 -13.73 11.00 -0.58
C GLU A 448 -15.17 11.54 -0.61
N ASP A 449 -15.38 12.70 -0.01
CA ASP A 449 -16.64 13.43 -0.19
C ASP A 449 -16.84 13.56 -1.70
N SER A 450 -17.85 12.86 -2.19
CA SER A 450 -18.32 13.04 -3.55
C SER A 450 -18.90 14.45 -3.61
N VAL A 451 -18.05 15.45 -3.84
CA VAL A 451 -18.52 16.72 -4.37
C VAL A 451 -19.17 16.33 -5.69
N VAL A 452 -20.50 16.32 -5.69
CA VAL A 452 -21.33 16.18 -6.88
C VAL A 452 -21.02 17.40 -7.75
N LEU A 453 -19.91 17.33 -8.48
CA LEU A 453 -19.68 18.19 -9.61
C LEU A 453 -20.71 17.76 -10.64
N ALA A 454 -21.80 18.54 -10.69
CA ALA A 454 -22.81 18.46 -11.72
C ALA A 454 -22.11 18.22 -13.06
N SER A 455 -22.56 17.15 -13.72
CA SER A 455 -22.07 16.64 -15.01
C SER A 455 -21.57 17.75 -15.93
N THR A 456 -20.25 17.89 -16.01
CA THR A 456 -19.61 18.58 -17.14
C THR A 456 -19.08 17.50 -18.07
N PRO A 457 -19.35 17.59 -19.38
CA PRO A 457 -19.09 16.51 -20.30
C PRO A 457 -17.59 16.21 -20.37
N SER A 458 -17.29 14.92 -20.39
CA SER A 458 -15.96 14.36 -20.50
C SER A 458 -15.22 14.87 -21.73
N SER A 459 -14.21 15.73 -21.53
CA SER A 459 -13.16 15.94 -22.51
C SER A 459 -11.81 16.32 -21.90
N PHE A 460 -10.88 15.36 -21.97
CA PHE A 460 -9.44 15.51 -22.23
C PHE A 460 -8.64 16.52 -21.37
N ILE A 461 -8.07 15.99 -20.28
CA ILE A 461 -6.62 15.87 -19.97
C ILE A 461 -6.56 15.55 -18.47
N SER A 462 -6.20 14.32 -18.11
CA SER A 462 -5.98 13.94 -16.71
C SER A 462 -4.90 14.83 -16.08
N LEU A 463 -5.22 15.48 -14.95
CA LEU A 463 -4.26 16.25 -14.12
C LEU A 463 -3.01 15.43 -13.75
N GLY A 464 -3.14 14.10 -13.73
CA GLY A 464 -2.03 13.17 -13.47
C GLY A 464 -0.97 13.18 -14.58
N ASN A 465 -1.36 13.43 -15.83
CA ASN A 465 -0.41 13.59 -16.93
C ASN A 465 0.37 14.89 -16.77
N PHE A 466 -0.28 16.02 -16.46
CA PHE A 466 0.42 17.30 -16.31
C PHE A 466 1.51 17.27 -15.22
N LYS A 467 1.23 16.68 -14.05
CA LYS A 467 2.22 16.49 -12.97
C LYS A 467 3.36 15.51 -13.33
N ARG A 468 3.11 14.56 -14.22
CA ARG A 468 4.11 13.63 -14.75
C ARG A 468 5.01 14.33 -15.77
N TRP A 469 4.42 15.18 -16.62
CA TRP A 469 5.12 16.01 -17.60
C TRP A 469 6.00 17.08 -16.93
N SER A 470 5.51 17.75 -15.89
CA SER A 470 6.27 18.79 -15.19
C SER A 470 7.48 18.22 -14.44
N ARG A 471 7.33 17.09 -13.73
CA ARG A 471 8.45 16.39 -13.08
C ARG A 471 9.46 15.83 -14.08
N TYR A 472 8.98 15.35 -15.22
CA TYR A 472 9.86 14.82 -16.29
C TYR A 472 10.69 15.93 -16.94
N ALA A 473 10.06 17.07 -17.24
CA ALA A 473 10.76 18.26 -17.74
C ALA A 473 11.80 18.76 -16.72
N PHE A 474 11.44 18.79 -15.43
CA PHE A 474 12.34 19.19 -14.36
C PHE A 474 13.54 18.24 -14.20
N THR A 475 13.32 16.94 -14.39
CA THR A 475 14.39 15.92 -14.31
C THR A 475 15.36 16.01 -15.50
N ILE A 476 14.89 16.35 -16.70
CA ILE A 476 15.75 16.60 -17.88
C ILE A 476 16.56 17.89 -17.69
N MET A 477 15.96 18.93 -17.10
CA MET A 477 16.65 20.19 -16.80
C MET A 477 17.79 20.00 -15.78
N GLN A 478 17.63 19.08 -14.82
CA GLN A 478 18.65 18.77 -13.81
C GLN A 478 19.78 17.87 -14.31
N ASP A 479 19.52 16.98 -15.28
CA ASP A 479 20.53 16.08 -15.85
C ASP A 479 20.30 15.83 -17.35
N PRO A 480 20.82 16.73 -18.22
CA PRO A 480 20.67 16.62 -19.67
C PRO A 480 21.31 15.35 -20.26
N SER A 481 22.24 14.71 -19.54
CA SER A 481 22.96 13.51 -20.00
C SER A 481 22.05 12.27 -20.11
N ARG A 482 20.88 12.28 -19.46
CA ARG A 482 19.89 11.18 -19.50
C ARG A 482 19.22 10.99 -20.86
N LEU A 483 19.10 12.05 -21.65
CA LEU A 483 18.56 11.97 -23.01
C LEU A 483 19.41 11.06 -23.91
N TRP A 484 20.70 10.93 -23.60
CA TRP A 484 21.68 10.16 -24.37
C TRP A 484 21.66 8.66 -24.06
N ARG A 485 21.14 8.24 -22.89
CA ARG A 485 21.07 6.83 -22.49
C ARG A 485 19.73 6.15 -22.83
N ASN A 486 18.66 6.92 -23.03
CA ASN A 486 17.35 6.38 -23.44
C ASN A 486 16.61 7.38 -24.35
N PRO A 487 16.71 7.24 -25.68
CA PRO A 487 16.16 8.21 -26.62
C PRO A 487 14.64 8.05 -26.86
N ARG A 488 14.00 6.99 -26.34
CA ARG A 488 12.56 6.71 -26.52
C ARG A 488 11.63 7.91 -26.20
N PRO A 489 11.87 8.69 -25.14
CA PRO A 489 11.02 9.82 -24.81
C PRO A 489 11.19 11.01 -25.78
N LEU A 490 12.39 11.20 -26.32
CA LEU A 490 12.66 12.21 -27.35
C LEU A 490 11.81 11.92 -28.60
N PHE A 491 11.77 10.66 -29.03
CA PHE A 491 10.95 10.22 -30.16
C PHE A 491 9.44 10.45 -29.92
N MET A 492 8.95 10.30 -28.69
CA MET A 492 7.54 10.56 -28.36
C MET A 492 7.19 12.06 -28.34
N ILE A 493 8.08 12.91 -27.84
CA ILE A 493 7.86 14.36 -27.87
C ILE A 493 7.90 14.86 -29.32
N MET A 494 8.86 14.36 -30.11
CA MET A 494 8.99 14.72 -31.52
C MET A 494 7.82 14.21 -32.37
N SER A 495 7.28 13.01 -32.09
CA SER A 495 6.08 12.52 -32.79
C SER A 495 4.85 13.38 -32.49
N GLY A 496 4.71 13.89 -31.27
CA GLY A 496 3.69 14.87 -30.91
C GLY A 496 3.82 16.18 -31.70
N ILE A 497 5.05 16.71 -31.83
CA ILE A 497 5.32 17.93 -32.61
C ILE A 497 5.07 17.71 -34.10
N ILE A 498 5.49 16.57 -34.66
CA ILE A 498 5.23 16.23 -36.07
C ILE A 498 3.72 16.09 -36.31
N GLY A 499 3.00 15.40 -35.42
CA GLY A 499 1.54 15.26 -35.50
C GLY A 499 0.82 16.61 -35.45
N LEU A 500 1.24 17.51 -34.56
CA LEU A 500 0.69 18.87 -34.46
C LEU A 500 0.95 19.68 -35.75
N ASN A 501 2.15 19.57 -36.32
CA ASN A 501 2.50 20.24 -37.58
C ASN A 501 1.70 19.70 -38.77
N VAL A 502 1.52 18.38 -38.87
CA VAL A 502 0.69 17.76 -39.91
C VAL A 502 -0.77 18.19 -39.76
N MET A 503 -1.29 18.22 -38.53
CA MET A 503 -2.65 18.71 -38.25
C MET A 503 -2.83 20.18 -38.66
N LEU A 504 -1.87 21.05 -38.32
CA LEU A 504 -1.86 22.46 -38.73
C LEU A 504 -1.82 22.61 -40.26
N LEU A 505 -1.02 21.79 -40.96
CA LEU A 505 -0.95 21.76 -42.42
C LEU A 505 -2.28 21.35 -43.05
N LEU A 506 -2.96 20.34 -42.47
CA LEU A 506 -4.28 19.88 -42.91
C LEU A 506 -5.37 20.92 -42.64
N LEU A 507 -5.32 21.61 -41.50
CA LEU A 507 -6.23 22.72 -41.19
C LEU A 507 -6.02 23.87 -42.19
N LEU A 508 -4.78 24.26 -42.45
CA LEU A 508 -4.46 25.29 -43.44
C LEU A 508 -4.89 24.90 -44.85
N PHE A 509 -4.78 23.63 -45.24
CA PHE A 509 -5.27 23.12 -46.51
C PHE A 509 -6.80 23.17 -46.60
N ARG A 510 -7.50 22.73 -45.54
CA ARG A 510 -8.98 22.77 -45.46
C ARG A 510 -9.53 24.19 -45.44
N PHE A 511 -8.86 25.12 -44.76
CA PHE A 511 -9.24 26.52 -44.71
C PHE A 511 -8.77 27.35 -45.91
N ARG A 512 -7.96 26.77 -46.82
CA ARG A 512 -7.57 27.40 -48.09
C ARG A 512 -8.76 27.69 -49.00
N CYS A 513 -9.86 26.93 -48.87
CA CYS A 513 -11.12 27.21 -49.58
C CYS A 513 -11.91 28.38 -48.96
N VAL A 514 -11.74 28.67 -47.67
CA VAL A 514 -12.51 29.70 -46.94
C VAL A 514 -11.84 31.07 -47.01
N PHE A 515 -10.50 31.13 -47.01
CA PHE A 515 -9.76 32.39 -46.99
C PHE A 515 -9.60 33.11 -48.34
N LYS A 516 -10.21 32.59 -49.41
CA LYS A 516 -10.15 33.24 -50.73
C LYS A 516 -10.87 34.61 -50.77
N SER A 517 -11.64 34.99 -49.75
CA SER A 517 -12.45 36.22 -49.81
C SER A 517 -11.93 37.42 -49.02
N LYS A 518 -11.11 37.29 -47.96
CA LYS A 518 -10.69 38.48 -47.17
C LYS A 518 -9.35 38.27 -46.44
N GLY A 519 -8.28 38.90 -46.96
CA GLY A 519 -7.06 39.20 -46.19
C GLY A 519 -5.76 38.69 -46.80
N LYS A 520 -4.81 39.61 -47.01
CA LYS A 520 -3.43 39.41 -47.51
C LYS A 520 -2.52 38.63 -46.52
N LEU A 521 -2.97 37.52 -45.92
CA LEU A 521 -2.05 36.64 -45.23
C LEU A 521 -1.38 35.77 -46.30
N ASN A 522 -0.10 35.99 -46.54
CA ASN A 522 0.65 35.34 -47.61
C ASN A 522 0.89 33.87 -47.21
N ILE A 523 -0.11 33.01 -47.45
CA ILE A 523 -0.10 31.56 -47.14
C ILE A 523 1.18 30.88 -47.65
N ARG A 524 1.78 31.42 -48.73
CA ARG A 524 3.07 31.00 -49.25
C ARG A 524 4.20 31.13 -48.22
N MET A 525 4.29 32.24 -47.47
CA MET A 525 5.32 32.41 -46.42
C MET A 525 5.15 31.44 -45.26
N LEU A 526 3.91 31.18 -44.83
CA LEU A 526 3.65 30.22 -43.75
C LEU A 526 3.99 28.80 -44.20
N TYR A 527 3.71 28.46 -45.47
CA TYR A 527 4.12 27.19 -46.06
C TYR A 527 5.64 27.05 -46.13
N PHE A 528 6.35 28.09 -46.60
CA PHE A 528 7.82 28.09 -46.62
C PHE A 528 8.44 27.99 -45.21
N LEU A 529 7.82 28.62 -44.20
CA LEU A 529 8.28 28.55 -42.82
C LEU A 529 8.11 27.13 -42.24
N VAL A 530 6.96 26.50 -42.47
CA VAL A 530 6.68 25.13 -41.99
C VAL A 530 7.55 24.09 -42.71
N VAL A 531 7.71 24.22 -44.04
CA VAL A 531 8.59 23.34 -44.82
C VAL A 531 10.06 23.54 -44.42
N GLY A 532 10.49 24.78 -44.25
CA GLY A 532 11.83 25.12 -43.79
C GLY A 532 12.15 24.54 -42.40
N LEU A 533 11.22 24.66 -41.45
CA LEU A 533 11.36 24.08 -40.12
C LEU A 533 11.42 22.55 -40.18
N SER A 534 10.62 21.94 -41.06
CA SER A 534 10.58 20.49 -41.25
C SER A 534 11.89 19.96 -41.86
N VAL A 535 12.47 20.66 -42.83
CA VAL A 535 13.77 20.32 -43.44
C VAL A 535 14.94 20.53 -42.47
N PHE A 536 14.86 21.55 -41.62
CA PHE A 536 15.85 21.80 -40.57
C PHE A 536 15.82 20.69 -39.51
N VAL A 537 14.63 20.34 -39.02
CA VAL A 537 14.44 19.21 -38.10
C VAL A 537 14.87 17.89 -38.77
N PHE A 538 14.59 17.71 -40.05
CA PHE A 538 15.03 16.55 -40.83
C PHE A 538 16.55 16.40 -40.92
N ASN A 539 17.28 17.49 -41.19
CA ASN A 539 18.75 17.49 -41.23
C ASN A 539 19.36 17.15 -39.87
N ILE A 540 18.76 17.64 -38.78
CA ILE A 540 19.18 17.27 -37.42
C ILE A 540 18.90 15.79 -37.17
N LEU A 541 17.76 15.24 -37.62
CA LEU A 541 17.41 13.83 -37.38
C LEU A 541 18.25 12.84 -38.22
N PHE A 542 18.68 13.22 -39.42
CA PHE A 542 19.39 12.32 -40.33
C PHE A 542 20.80 11.93 -39.84
N GLN A 543 21.39 12.73 -38.95
CA GLN A 543 22.68 12.39 -38.32
C GLN A 543 22.56 11.33 -37.20
N TRP A 544 21.34 10.91 -36.82
CA TRP A 544 21.08 10.16 -35.57
C TRP A 544 20.25 8.89 -35.76
N ILE A 545 19.88 8.55 -37.01
CA ILE A 545 18.97 7.44 -37.34
C ILE A 545 19.67 6.45 -38.26
N ASN A 546 19.66 5.16 -37.91
CA ASN A 546 20.16 4.09 -38.79
C ASN A 546 19.18 3.85 -39.96
N TRP A 547 19.71 3.53 -41.16
CA TRP A 547 18.96 3.40 -42.41
C TRP A 547 17.68 2.54 -42.32
N ARG A 548 17.70 1.45 -41.52
CA ARG A 548 16.51 0.60 -41.31
C ARG A 548 15.35 1.31 -40.61
N GLN A 549 15.65 2.20 -39.65
CA GLN A 549 14.64 2.97 -38.93
C GLN A 549 14.10 4.12 -39.80
N ALA A 550 14.96 4.75 -40.60
CA ALA A 550 14.53 5.72 -41.62
C ALA A 550 13.55 5.07 -42.61
N LEU A 551 13.84 3.85 -43.09
CA LEU A 551 13.01 3.15 -44.06
C LEU A 551 11.62 2.78 -43.50
N LEU A 552 11.53 2.39 -42.23
CA LEU A 552 10.25 2.14 -41.55
C LEU A 552 9.44 3.43 -41.35
N PHE A 553 10.10 4.53 -40.99
CA PHE A 553 9.46 5.83 -40.84
C PHE A 553 8.89 6.35 -42.17
N PHE A 554 9.68 6.28 -43.25
CA PHE A 554 9.25 6.67 -44.59
C PHE A 554 8.17 5.74 -45.15
N GLY A 555 8.29 4.43 -44.92
CA GLY A 555 7.25 3.47 -45.27
C GLY A 555 5.92 3.79 -44.60
N GLY A 556 5.95 4.11 -43.30
CA GLY A 556 4.75 4.51 -42.55
C GLY A 556 4.13 5.82 -43.04
N LEU A 557 4.95 6.83 -43.34
CA LEU A 557 4.48 8.11 -43.89
C LEU A 557 3.86 7.96 -45.28
N LEU A 558 4.46 7.16 -46.16
CA LEU A 558 3.92 6.89 -47.50
C LEU A 558 2.59 6.13 -47.41
N ILE A 559 2.54 5.07 -46.59
CA ILE A 559 1.31 4.28 -46.42
C ILE A 559 0.20 5.16 -45.83
N GLY A 560 0.50 5.94 -44.79
CA GLY A 560 -0.46 6.86 -44.18
C GLY A 560 -0.93 7.96 -45.14
N GLY A 561 -0.01 8.52 -45.94
CA GLY A 561 -0.32 9.52 -46.97
C GLY A 561 -1.23 8.96 -48.06
N VAL A 562 -0.95 7.75 -48.55
CA VAL A 562 -1.80 7.05 -49.53
C VAL A 562 -3.18 6.74 -48.94
N PHE A 563 -3.25 6.28 -47.69
CA PHE A 563 -4.53 5.99 -47.03
C PHE A 563 -5.39 7.25 -46.88
N ILE A 564 -4.78 8.37 -46.48
CA ILE A 564 -5.47 9.66 -46.35
C ILE A 564 -5.88 10.20 -47.73
N TYR A 565 -5.04 10.06 -48.76
CA TYR A 565 -5.39 10.44 -50.13
C TYR A 565 -6.58 9.64 -50.66
N LEU A 566 -6.57 8.31 -50.50
CA LEU A 566 -7.67 7.45 -50.93
C LEU A 566 -8.96 7.69 -50.12
N TRP A 567 -8.83 7.95 -48.82
CA TRP A 567 -9.97 8.24 -47.96
C TRP A 567 -10.59 9.61 -48.25
N SER A 568 -9.77 10.63 -48.47
CA SER A 568 -10.22 11.96 -48.88
C SER A 568 -10.83 11.95 -50.29
N TYR A 569 -10.29 11.14 -51.21
CA TYR A 569 -10.86 10.95 -52.56
C TYR A 569 -12.27 10.36 -52.52
N LYS A 570 -12.54 9.41 -51.60
CA LYS A 570 -13.87 8.81 -51.40
C LYS A 570 -14.90 9.75 -50.77
N MET A 571 -14.44 10.81 -50.09
CA MET A 571 -15.28 11.75 -49.36
C MET A 571 -15.57 13.05 -50.14
N MET A 572 -14.98 13.22 -51.32
CA MET A 572 -15.27 14.36 -52.19
C MET A 572 -16.50 14.10 -53.05
N VAL A 573 -17.52 14.96 -52.93
CA VAL A 573 -18.63 15.03 -53.89
C VAL A 573 -18.07 15.53 -55.22
N LYS A 574 -18.54 14.95 -56.34
CA LYS A 574 -18.10 15.15 -57.75
C LYS A 574 -17.94 16.61 -58.24
N LYS A 575 -18.28 17.61 -57.43
CA LYS A 575 -18.20 19.05 -57.72
C LYS A 575 -16.92 19.74 -57.20
N GLU A 576 -16.08 19.05 -56.42
CA GLU A 576 -14.86 19.63 -55.82
C GLU A 576 -13.55 18.97 -56.24
N LEU A 577 -13.60 18.01 -57.17
CA LEU A 577 -12.40 17.53 -57.85
C LEU A 577 -12.08 18.50 -59.01
N PRO A 578 -10.80 18.85 -59.24
CA PRO A 578 -10.39 19.73 -60.33
C PRO A 578 -10.76 19.21 -61.72
#